data_AF-A0A6P2I6F3-F1
#
_entry.id   AF-A0A6P2I6F3-F1
#
_cell.length_a   1.000
_cell.length_b   1.000
_cell.length_c   1.000
_cell.angle_alpha   90.00
_cell.angle_beta   90.00
_cell.angle_gamma   90.00
#
_symmetry.space_group_name_H-M   'P 1'
#
loop_
_entity.id
_entity.type
_entity.pdbx_description
1 polymer ?
#
loop_
_entity_poly.entity_id
_entity_poly.type
_entity_poly.pdbx_seq_one_letter_code
_entity_poly.pdbx_strand_id
1 'polypeptide(L)'
;MDTAQRTARIASGLLVVALVELLALLIGYGFASSMDDPYMGVRVLITALFWAAGLSLVGVIAAVAYLLIDLQARGGKIYGALALHGLLVLPGLFLYFH
;
A
#
# COMPACT_ATOMS: atom_id res chain seq x y z
N MET A 1 -2.91 24.11 10.15
CA MET A 1 -2.31 22.85 10.64
C MET A 1 -0.91 22.75 10.05
N ASP A 2 0.09 22.45 10.89
CA ASP A 2 1.49 22.28 10.48
C ASP A 2 1.63 21.06 9.54
N THR A 3 2.46 21.20 8.51
CA THR A 3 2.89 20.16 7.58
C THR A 3 3.48 18.92 8.29
N ALA A 4 4.24 19.10 9.36
CA ALA A 4 4.81 17.97 10.11
C ALA A 4 3.71 17.17 10.82
N GLN A 5 2.76 17.86 11.47
CA GLN A 5 1.62 17.24 12.13
C GLN A 5 0.71 16.48 11.14
N ARG A 6 0.52 17.00 9.92
CA ARG A 6 -0.26 16.32 8.87
C ARG A 6 0.45 15.09 8.33
N THR A 7 1.74 15.18 8.05
CA THR A 7 2.55 14.05 7.57
C THR A 7 2.55 12.92 8.58
N ALA A 8 2.67 13.24 9.88
CA ALA A 8 2.57 12.26 10.96
C ALA A 8 1.21 11.55 10.99
N ARG A 9 0.10 12.25 10.74
CA ARG A 9 -1.23 11.63 10.66
C ARG A 9 -1.38 10.69 9.47
N ILE A 10 -0.87 11.06 8.30
CA ILE A 10 -0.90 10.22 7.10
C ILE A 10 -0.04 8.97 7.31
N ALA A 11 1.18 9.14 7.83
CA ALA A 11 2.07 8.04 8.17
C ALA A 11 1.45 7.11 9.22
N SER A 12 0.83 7.66 10.26
CA SER A 12 0.12 6.88 11.28
C SER A 12 -1.08 6.14 10.69
N GLY A 13 -1.81 6.74 9.75
CA GLY A 13 -2.92 6.08 9.05
C GLY A 13 -2.45 4.90 8.20
N LEU A 14 -1.40 5.11 7.39
CA LEU A 14 -0.76 4.06 6.61
C LEU A 14 -0.20 2.93 7.49
N LEU A 15 0.39 3.27 8.64
CA LEU A 15 0.88 2.29 9.60
C LEU A 15 -0.26 1.42 10.15
N VAL A 16 -1.41 2.01 10.48
CA VAL A 16 -2.58 1.24 10.93
C VAL A 16 -3.07 0.29 9.83
N VAL A 17 -3.13 0.74 8.58
CA VAL A 17 -3.49 -0.11 7.43
C VAL A 17 -2.52 -1.29 7.30
N ALA A 18 -1.20 -1.02 7.35
CA ALA A 18 -0.18 -2.06 7.27
C ALA A 18 -0.27 -3.06 8.43
N LEU A 19 -0.60 -2.62 9.64
CA LEU A 19 -0.82 -3.50 10.80
C LEU A 19 -2.04 -4.40 10.60
N VAL A 20 -3.13 -3.86 10.05
CA VAL A 20 -4.33 -4.66 9.72
C VAL A 20 -4.03 -5.70 8.65
N GLU A 21 -3.27 -5.33 7.61
CA GLU A 21 -2.82 -6.24 6.56
C GLU A 21 -1.96 -7.37 7.12
N LEU A 22 -0.98 -7.04 7.97
CA LEU A 22 -0.13 -8.04 8.64
C LEU A 22 -0.94 -8.99 9.52
N LEU A 23 -1.92 -8.48 10.27
CA LEU A 23 -2.79 -9.31 11.10
C LEU A 23 -3.63 -10.26 10.24
N ALA A 24 -4.18 -9.76 9.13
CA ALA A 24 -4.96 -10.56 8.19
C ALA A 24 -4.10 -11.66 7.54
N LEU A 25 -2.86 -11.34 7.13
CA LEU A 25 -1.91 -12.31 6.60
C LEU A 25 -1.50 -13.36 7.63
N LEU A 26 -1.28 -12.96 8.89
CA LEU A 26 -0.96 -13.89 9.98
C LEU A 26 -2.10 -14.89 10.22
N ILE A 27 -3.35 -14.39 10.24
CA ILE A 27 -4.53 -15.23 10.37
C ILE A 27 -4.66 -16.17 9.14
N GLY A 28 -4.50 -15.63 7.94
CA GLY A 28 -4.55 -16.40 6.69
C GLY A 28 -3.50 -17.50 6.63
N TYR A 29 -2.28 -17.22 7.09
CA TYR A 29 -1.21 -18.21 7.23
C TYR A 29 -1.57 -19.29 8.26
N GLY A 30 -2.11 -18.91 9.41
CA GLY A 30 -2.58 -19.85 10.43
C GLY A 30 -3.60 -20.84 9.85
N PHE A 31 -4.62 -20.34 9.15
CA PHE A 31 -5.60 -21.18 8.47
C PHE A 31 -4.96 -22.08 7.41
N ALA A 32 -4.11 -21.52 6.54
CA ALA A 32 -3.43 -22.29 5.49
C ALA A 32 -2.57 -23.42 6.07
N SER A 33 -1.89 -23.17 7.19
CA SER A 33 -1.03 -24.16 7.86
C SER A 33 -1.79 -25.29 8.55
N SER A 34 -3.08 -25.08 8.84
CA SER A 34 -3.97 -26.10 9.46
C SER A 34 -4.76 -26.93 8.45
N MET A 35 -4.63 -26.68 7.15
CA MET A 35 -5.37 -27.41 6.12
C MET A 35 -4.69 -28.75 5.81
N ASP A 36 -5.50 -29.81 5.74
CA ASP A 36 -5.03 -31.14 5.35
C ASP A 36 -4.55 -31.19 3.88
N ASP A 37 -5.16 -30.39 3.00
CA ASP A 37 -4.71 -30.23 1.61
C ASP A 37 -3.73 -29.03 1.50
N PRO A 38 -2.44 -29.28 1.23
CA PRO A 38 -1.43 -28.22 1.13
C PRO A 38 -1.67 -27.27 -0.05
N TYR A 39 -2.26 -27.73 -1.16
CA TYR A 39 -2.52 -26.88 -2.31
C TYR A 39 -3.64 -25.87 -2.03
N MET A 40 -4.63 -26.27 -1.24
CA MET A 40 -5.69 -25.37 -0.76
C MET A 40 -5.10 -24.31 0.18
N GLY A 41 -4.22 -24.70 1.10
CA GLY A 41 -3.51 -23.77 1.99
C GLY A 41 -2.70 -22.72 1.21
N VAL A 42 -1.90 -23.16 0.22
CA VAL A 42 -1.14 -22.27 -0.66
C VAL A 42 -2.05 -21.30 -1.41
N ARG A 43 -3.19 -21.77 -1.95
CA ARG A 43 -4.13 -20.90 -2.68
C ARG A 43 -4.73 -19.82 -1.78
N VAL A 44 -5.07 -20.15 -0.54
CA VAL A 44 -5.57 -19.18 0.45
C VAL A 44 -4.50 -18.13 0.75
N LEU A 45 -3.24 -18.55 0.96
CA LEU A 45 -2.15 -17.64 1.25
C LEU A 45 -1.88 -16.67 0.08
N ILE A 46 -1.84 -17.17 -1.16
CA ILE A 46 -1.66 -16.35 -2.37
C ILE A 46 -2.81 -15.35 -2.51
N THR A 47 -4.04 -15.78 -2.25
CA THR A 47 -5.22 -14.90 -2.32
C THR A 47 -5.14 -13.80 -1.26
N ALA A 48 -4.74 -14.13 -0.03
CA ALA A 48 -4.56 -13.17 1.04
C ALA A 48 -3.45 -12.15 0.72
N LEU A 49 -2.32 -12.61 0.18
CA LEU A 49 -1.23 -11.76 -0.29
C LEU A 49 -1.67 -10.80 -1.40
N PHE A 50 -2.44 -11.29 -2.38
CA PHE A 50 -2.94 -10.47 -3.47
C PHE A 50 -3.85 -9.34 -2.97
N TRP A 51 -4.78 -9.65 -2.07
CA TRP A 51 -5.67 -8.65 -1.48
C TRP A 51 -4.93 -7.66 -0.58
N ALA A 52 -3.96 -8.12 0.22
CA ALA A 52 -3.12 -7.25 1.03
C ALA A 52 -2.31 -6.28 0.15
N ALA A 53 -1.70 -6.77 -0.94
CA ALA A 53 -0.99 -5.93 -1.89
C ALA A 53 -1.92 -4.89 -2.56
N GLY A 54 -3.15 -5.29 -2.91
CA GLY A 54 -4.15 -4.40 -3.48
C GLY A 54 -4.59 -3.28 -2.51
N LEU A 55 -4.87 -3.62 -1.25
CA LEU A 55 -5.21 -2.64 -0.21
C LEU A 55 -4.05 -1.68 0.06
N SER A 56 -2.82 -2.20 0.11
CA SER A 56 -1.61 -1.42 0.34
C SER A 56 -1.40 -0.42 -0.80
N LEU A 57 -1.59 -0.84 -2.05
CA LEU A 57 -1.52 0.02 -3.22
C LEU A 57 -2.56 1.15 -3.16
N VAL A 58 -3.81 0.84 -2.79
CA VAL A 58 -4.87 1.85 -2.64
C VAL A 58 -4.52 2.84 -1.52
N GLY A 59 -4.02 2.35 -0.38
CA GLY A 59 -3.58 3.20 0.74
C GLY A 59 -2.47 4.16 0.34
N VAL A 60 -1.45 3.67 -0.38
CA VAL A 60 -0.36 4.51 -0.91
C VAL A 60 -0.91 5.55 -1.88
N ILE A 61 -1.71 5.16 -2.87
CA ILE A 61 -2.30 6.10 -3.85
C ILE A 61 -3.11 7.19 -3.14
N ALA A 62 -3.94 6.82 -2.16
CA ALA A 62 -4.73 7.77 -1.39
C ALA A 62 -3.86 8.75 -0.58
N ALA A 63 -2.80 8.26 0.07
CA ALA A 63 -1.85 9.09 0.81
C ALA A 63 -1.12 10.08 -0.11
N VAL A 64 -0.65 9.62 -1.28
CA VAL A 64 0.02 10.51 -2.23
C VAL A 64 -0.95 11.52 -2.84
N ALA A 65 -2.16 11.11 -3.21
CA ALA A 65 -3.20 12.00 -3.70
C ALA A 65 -3.56 13.10 -2.67
N TYR A 66 -3.65 12.73 -1.39
CA TYR A 66 -3.92 13.68 -0.32
C TYR A 66 -2.79 14.69 -0.12
N LEU A 67 -1.53 14.24 -0.15
CA LEU A 67 -0.36 15.11 -0.11
C LEU A 67 -0.32 16.05 -1.31
N LEU A 68 -0.70 15.56 -2.49
CA LEU A 68 -0.77 16.33 -3.73
C LEU A 68 -1.82 17.44 -3.70
N ILE A 69 -3.04 17.13 -3.26
CA ILE A 69 -4.11 18.11 -3.12
C ILE A 69 -3.68 19.22 -2.16
N ASP A 70 -3.00 18.88 -1.07
CA ASP A 70 -2.46 19.88 -0.15
C ASP A 70 -1.35 20.74 -0.79
N LEU A 71 -0.44 20.11 -1.55
CA LEU A 71 0.63 20.83 -2.24
C LEU A 71 0.06 21.81 -3.28
N GLN A 72 -0.95 21.37 -4.05
CA GLN A 72 -1.67 22.21 -5.00
C GLN A 72 -2.42 23.35 -4.30
N ALA A 73 -3.11 23.07 -3.19
CA ALA A 73 -3.83 24.07 -2.40
C ALA A 73 -2.89 25.15 -1.80
N ARG A 74 -1.60 24.83 -1.60
CA ARG A 74 -0.57 25.77 -1.14
C ARG A 74 0.19 26.47 -2.28
N GLY A 75 -0.26 26.33 -3.53
CA GLY A 75 0.37 26.95 -4.70
C GLY A 75 1.63 26.25 -5.20
N GLY A 76 1.92 25.04 -4.73
CA GLY A 76 3.02 24.20 -5.20
C GLY A 76 2.74 23.66 -6.60
N LYS A 77 3.52 24.08 -7.60
CA LYS A 77 3.45 23.56 -8.97
C LYS A 77 3.70 22.04 -8.99
N ILE A 78 2.77 21.30 -9.62
CA ILE A 78 2.78 20.04 -10.44
C ILE A 78 3.93 19.00 -10.31
N TYR A 79 5.02 19.22 -9.57
CA TYR A 79 6.11 18.26 -9.39
C TYR A 79 5.67 16.95 -8.69
N GLY A 80 4.62 17.00 -7.87
CA GLY A 80 4.13 15.79 -7.22
C GLY A 80 3.48 14.79 -8.18
N ALA A 81 2.89 15.24 -9.30
CA ALA A 81 2.30 14.35 -10.29
C ALA A 81 3.39 13.57 -11.06
N LEU A 82 4.53 14.21 -11.31
CA LEU A 82 5.70 13.59 -11.92
C LEU A 82 6.36 12.58 -10.99
N ALA A 83 6.48 12.90 -9.69
CA ALA A 83 7.00 11.97 -8.69
C ALA A 83 6.11 10.73 -8.53
N LEU A 84 4.79 10.90 -8.61
CA LEU A 84 3.80 9.81 -8.53
C LEU A 84 3.81 8.94 -9.80
N HIS A 85 3.99 9.56 -10.98
CA HIS A 85 4.32 8.84 -12.21
C HIS A 85 5.60 8.03 -12.03
N GLY A 86 6.67 8.61 -11.50
CA GLY A 86 7.91 7.88 -11.21
C GLY A 86 7.68 6.70 -10.26
N LEU A 87 6.98 6.92 -9.14
CA LEU A 87 6.75 5.88 -8.12
C LEU A 87 5.86 4.73 -8.62
N LEU A 88 4.87 5.00 -9.48
CA LEU A 88 4.02 3.96 -10.06
C LEU A 88 4.67 3.25 -11.25
N VAL A 89 5.43 3.98 -12.08
CA VAL A 89 5.99 3.47 -13.33
C VAL A 89 7.32 2.75 -13.09
N LEU A 90 8.14 3.16 -12.11
CA LEU A 90 9.44 2.53 -11.84
C LEU A 90 9.34 1.06 -11.40
N PRO A 91 8.42 0.65 -10.50
CA PRO A 91 8.24 -0.76 -10.17
C PRO A 91 7.74 -1.58 -11.37
N GLY A 92 6.83 -1.01 -12.17
CA GLY A 92 6.34 -1.65 -13.40
C GLY A 92 7.42 -1.81 -14.46
N LEU A 93 8.30 -0.81 -14.62
CA LEU A 93 9.47 -0.89 -15.50
C LEU A 93 10.48 -1.93 -15.00
N PHE A 94 10.73 -1.98 -13.69
CA PHE A 94 11.65 -2.96 -13.11
C PHE A 94 11.21 -4.39 -13.43
N LEU A 95 9.92 -4.70 -13.24
CA LEU A 95 9.32 -6.01 -13.56
C LEU A 95 9.21 -6.30 -15.07
N TYR A 96 9.29 -5.28 -15.93
CA TYR A 96 9.31 -5.49 -17.38
C TYR A 96 10.71 -5.86 -17.89
N PHE A 97 11.76 -5.36 -17.23
CA PHE A 97 13.16 -5.59 -17.62
C PHE A 97 13.87 -6.69 -16.81
N HIS A 98 13.24 -7.26 -15.78
CA HIS A 98 13.75 -8.36 -14.94
C HIS A 98 12.70 -9.45 -14.82
#